data_AF-A0A353Z3X6-F1
#
_entry.id   AF-A0A353Z3X6-F1
#
_cell.length_a   1.000
_cell.length_b   1.000
_cell.length_c   1.000
_cell.angle_alpha   90.00
_cell.angle_beta   90.00
_cell.angle_gamma   90.00
#
_symmetry.space_group_name_H-M   'P 1'
#
loop_
_entity.id
_entity.type
_entity.pdbx_description
1 polymer ?
#
loop_
_entity_poly.entity_id
_entity_poly.type
_entity_poly.pdbx_seq_one_letter_code
_entity_poly.pdbx_strand_id
1 'polypeptide(L)'
;MSKSKITEAILVIATALLVIYLYGVIRHEESKVIFVYLACGVGITGVLVKPLAKLIALGWYKLAEGLSFISSKIVLGAVYFIVLVPVALLYKAANKDKLGIRKSKKTVWIERNHTYSMKDLENLW
;
A
#
# COMPACT_ATOMS: atom_id res chain seq x y z
N MET A 1 11.16 -22.50 6.79
CA MET A 1 9.86 -22.75 6.12
C MET A 1 9.32 -24.08 6.62
N SER A 2 8.15 -24.10 7.25
CA SER A 2 7.51 -25.35 7.66
C SER A 2 7.09 -26.16 6.43
N LYS A 3 7.00 -27.48 6.54
CA LYS A 3 6.56 -28.35 5.44
C LYS A 3 5.16 -27.94 4.93
N SER A 4 4.26 -27.54 5.83
CA SER A 4 2.92 -27.06 5.50
C SER A 4 2.92 -25.87 4.53
N LYS A 5 3.75 -24.86 4.80
CA LYS A 5 3.88 -23.65 3.96
C LYS A 5 4.40 -23.96 2.56
N ILE A 6 5.26 -24.97 2.43
CA ILE A 6 5.78 -25.41 1.12
C ILE A 6 4.63 -26.03 0.30
N THR A 7 3.86 -26.93 0.90
CA THR A 7 2.69 -27.54 0.26
C THR A 7 1.60 -26.52 -0.08
N GLU A 8 1.32 -25.57 0.81
CA GLU A 8 0.37 -24.47 0.57
C GLU A 8 0.81 -23.63 -0.63
N ALA A 9 2.08 -23.21 -0.68
CA ALA A 9 2.58 -22.41 -1.80
C ALA A 9 2.45 -23.16 -3.14
N ILE A 10 2.77 -24.45 -3.17
CA ILE A 10 2.70 -25.27 -4.38
C ILE A 10 1.24 -25.49 -4.81
N LEU A 11 0.35 -25.75 -3.86
CA LEU A 11 -1.09 -25.84 -4.13
C LEU A 11 -1.62 -24.53 -4.70
N VAL A 12 -1.29 -23.40 -4.08
CA VAL A 12 -1.69 -22.07 -4.56
C VAL A 12 -1.22 -21.83 -5.99
N ILE A 13 0.05 -22.13 -6.30
CA ILE A 13 0.61 -22.00 -7.66
C ILE A 13 -0.14 -22.91 -8.64
N ALA A 14 -0.38 -24.18 -8.29
CA ALA A 14 -1.12 -25.11 -9.15
C ALA A 14 -2.55 -24.63 -9.40
N THR A 15 -3.27 -24.19 -8.36
CA THR A 15 -4.62 -23.61 -8.52
C THR A 15 -4.60 -22.32 -9.34
N ALA A 16 -3.61 -21.46 -9.18
CA ALA A 16 -3.51 -20.22 -9.97
C ALA A 16 -3.32 -20.52 -11.46
N LEU A 17 -2.47 -21.50 -11.81
CA LEU A 17 -2.28 -21.96 -13.18
C LEU A 17 -3.58 -22.55 -13.78
N LEU A 18 -4.35 -23.29 -12.99
CA LEU A 18 -5.66 -23.81 -13.40
C LEU A 18 -6.68 -22.70 -13.62
N VAL A 19 -6.74 -21.69 -12.75
CA VAL A 19 -7.64 -20.54 -12.92
C VAL A 19 -7.30 -19.76 -14.20
N ILE A 20 -6.02 -19.60 -14.52
CA ILE A 20 -5.56 -18.96 -15.78
C ILE A 20 -6.01 -19.77 -17.00
N TYR A 21 -5.91 -21.10 -16.92
CA TYR A 21 -6.43 -21.98 -17.97
C TYR A 21 -7.95 -21.81 -18.14
N LEU A 22 -8.73 -21.90 -17.06
CA LEU A 22 -10.19 -21.74 -17.09
C LEU A 22 -10.61 -20.38 -17.67
N TYR A 23 -9.93 -19.30 -17.29
CA TYR A 23 -10.17 -17.97 -17.86
C TYR A 23 -9.88 -17.91 -19.37
N GLY A 24 -8.84 -18.61 -19.82
CA GLY A 24 -8.51 -18.75 -21.24
C GLY A 24 -9.56 -19.51 -22.04
N VAL A 25 -10.11 -20.59 -21.47
CA VAL A 25 -11.20 -21.38 -22.08
C VAL A 25 -12.45 -20.52 -22.27
N ILE A 26 -12.82 -19.69 -21.27
CA ILE A 26 -13.98 -18.78 -21.36
C ILE A 26 -13.80 -17.75 -22.50
N ARG A 27 -12.56 -17.41 -22.87
CA ARG A 27 -12.24 -16.48 -23.98
C ARG A 27 -12.06 -17.18 -25.34
N HIS A 28 -12.37 -18.47 -25.47
CA HIS A 28 -12.16 -19.25 -26.69
C HIS A 28 -10.70 -19.28 -27.19
N GLU A 29 -9.72 -19.19 -26.29
CA GLU A 29 -8.31 -19.40 -26.59
C GLU A 29 -7.92 -20.87 -26.28
N GLU A 30 -8.21 -21.77 -27.21
CA GLU A 30 -7.91 -23.21 -27.14
C GLU A 30 -6.41 -23.52 -26.94
N SER A 31 -5.52 -22.57 -27.23
CA SER A 31 -4.06 -22.78 -27.25
C SER A 31 -3.40 -22.87 -25.85
N LYS A 32 -4.18 -22.87 -24.76
CA LYS A 32 -3.66 -22.77 -23.38
C LYS A 32 -3.51 -24.09 -22.63
N VAL A 33 -3.61 -25.23 -23.31
CA VAL A 33 -3.45 -26.57 -22.69
C VAL A 33 -2.11 -26.71 -21.93
N ILE A 34 -1.08 -25.97 -22.35
CA ILE A 34 0.24 -25.90 -21.69
C ILE A 34 0.13 -25.58 -20.19
N PHE A 35 -0.82 -24.73 -19.78
CA PHE A 35 -0.99 -24.35 -18.37
C PHE A 35 -1.49 -25.51 -17.50
N VAL A 36 -2.26 -26.44 -18.07
CA VAL A 36 -2.71 -27.65 -17.35
C VAL A 36 -1.54 -28.60 -17.13
N TYR A 37 -0.71 -28.83 -18.15
CA TYR A 37 0.49 -29.64 -18.00
C TYR A 37 1.47 -29.06 -16.97
N LEU A 38 1.63 -27.73 -16.95
CA LEU A 38 2.42 -27.04 -15.93
C LEU A 38 1.82 -27.17 -14.54
N ALA A 39 0.49 -27.03 -14.38
CA ALA A 39 -0.17 -27.20 -13.09
C ALA A 39 0.01 -28.63 -12.56
N CYS A 40 -0.17 -29.64 -13.41
CA CYS A 40 0.08 -31.04 -13.07
C CYS A 40 1.55 -31.27 -12.70
N GLY A 41 2.49 -30.75 -13.49
CA GLY A 41 3.93 -30.88 -13.21
C GLY A 41 4.33 -30.26 -11.87
N VAL A 42 3.83 -29.06 -11.57
CA VAL A 42 4.09 -28.37 -10.28
C VAL A 42 3.44 -29.11 -9.11
N GLY A 43 2.21 -29.61 -9.27
CA GLY A 43 1.54 -30.42 -8.25
C GLY A 43 2.28 -31.73 -7.94
N ILE A 44 2.67 -32.48 -8.97
CA ILE A 44 3.40 -33.75 -8.89
C ILE A 44 4.77 -33.54 -8.23
N THR A 45 5.51 -32.52 -8.66
CA THR A 45 6.83 -32.19 -8.07
C THR A 45 6.72 -31.77 -6.61
N GLY A 46 5.61 -31.15 -6.21
CA GLY A 46 5.31 -30.84 -4.81
C GLY A 46 5.19 -32.06 -3.90
N VAL A 47 4.66 -33.16 -4.42
CA VAL A 47 4.44 -34.40 -3.66
C VAL A 47 5.69 -35.29 -3.68
N LEU A 48 6.32 -35.43 -4.86
CA LEU A 48 7.40 -36.40 -5.07
C LEU A 48 8.79 -35.85 -4.77
N VAL A 49 9.06 -34.55 -5.00
CA VAL A 49 10.41 -33.97 -4.95
C VAL A 49 10.50 -32.80 -3.97
N LYS A 50 10.69 -33.13 -2.69
CA LYS A 50 10.83 -32.16 -1.58
C LYS A 50 11.88 -31.03 -1.78
N PRO A 51 13.10 -31.28 -2.31
CA PRO A 51 14.07 -30.19 -2.48
C PRO A 51 13.65 -29.20 -3.57
N LEU A 52 13.06 -29.69 -4.66
CA LEU A 52 12.59 -28.85 -5.77
C LEU A 52 11.36 -28.02 -5.36
N ALA A 53 10.42 -28.67 -4.67
CA ALA A 53 9.28 -28.04 -4.01
C ALA A 53 9.69 -26.85 -3.11
N LYS A 54 10.76 -27.04 -2.33
CA LYS A 54 11.30 -25.98 -1.45
C LYS A 54 11.88 -24.80 -2.24
N LEU A 55 12.57 -25.04 -3.35
CA LEU A 55 13.12 -23.99 -4.21
C LEU A 55 12.01 -23.16 -4.86
N ILE A 56 11.00 -23.82 -5.42
CA ILE A 56 9.84 -23.16 -6.04
C ILE A 56 9.12 -22.28 -5.02
N ALA A 57 8.81 -22.84 -3.84
CA ALA A 57 8.14 -22.11 -2.79
C ALA A 57 9.00 -20.94 -2.27
N LEU A 58 10.33 -21.08 -2.19
CA LEU A 58 11.22 -20.00 -1.79
C LEU A 58 11.23 -18.86 -2.81
N GLY A 59 11.22 -19.18 -4.11
CA GLY A 59 11.05 -18.18 -5.17
C GLY A 59 9.71 -17.45 -5.06
N TRP A 60 8.62 -18.18 -4.84
CA TRP A 60 7.29 -17.62 -4.62
C TRP A 60 7.23 -16.66 -3.43
N TYR A 61 7.78 -17.06 -2.28
CA TYR A 61 7.79 -16.21 -1.09
C TYR A 61 8.69 -14.97 -1.25
N LYS A 62 9.81 -15.06 -1.97
CA LYS A 62 10.63 -13.88 -2.30
C LYS A 62 9.88 -12.88 -3.16
N LEU A 63 9.09 -13.36 -4.14
CA LEU A 63 8.22 -12.48 -4.92
C LEU A 63 7.15 -11.83 -4.04
N ALA A 64 6.51 -12.61 -3.16
CA ALA A 64 5.50 -12.10 -2.22
C ALA A 64 6.07 -11.05 -1.26
N GLU A 65 7.30 -11.22 -0.77
CA GLU A 65 8.00 -10.25 0.09
C GLU A 65 8.25 -8.93 -0.65
N GLY A 66 8.72 -9.00 -1.90
CA GLY A 66 8.85 -7.82 -2.76
C GLY A 66 7.52 -7.09 -2.99
N LEU A 67 6.45 -7.85 -3.20
CA LEU A 67 5.09 -7.29 -3.34
C LEU A 67 4.60 -6.65 -2.04
N SER A 68 4.91 -7.27 -0.90
CA SER A 68 4.54 -6.78 0.44
C SER A 68 5.20 -5.45 0.76
N PHE A 69 6.46 -5.24 0.32
CA PHE A 69 7.14 -3.96 0.47
C PHE A 69 6.41 -2.82 -0.27
N ILE A 70 5.92 -3.09 -1.48
CA ILE A 70 5.16 -2.13 -2.27
C ILE A 70 3.78 -1.91 -1.64
N SER A 71 3.12 -2.98 -1.23
CA SER A 71 1.79 -2.93 -0.59
C SER A 71 1.79 -2.04 0.65
N SER A 72 2.80 -2.14 1.52
CA SER A 72 2.89 -1.29 2.71
C SER A 72 2.91 0.20 2.38
N LYS A 73 3.62 0.62 1.31
CA LYS A 73 3.65 2.01 0.87
C LYS A 73 2.32 2.44 0.27
N ILE A 74 1.69 1.57 -0.51
CA ILE A 74 0.37 1.82 -1.09
C ILE A 74 -0.67 1.99 0.01
N VAL A 75 -0.69 1.11 1.01
CA VAL A 75 -1.62 1.19 2.15
C VAL A 75 -1.42 2.50 2.91
N LEU A 76 -0.18 2.86 3.24
CA LEU A 76 0.10 4.13 3.92
C LEU A 76 -0.31 5.34 3.08
N GLY A 77 -0.02 5.33 1.78
CA GLY A 77 -0.46 6.36 0.85
C GLY A 77 -1.98 6.45 0.77
N ALA A 78 -2.67 5.31 0.67
CA ALA A 78 -4.14 5.26 0.65
C ALA A 78 -4.73 5.84 1.94
N VAL A 79 -4.19 5.49 3.11
CA VAL A 79 -4.61 6.08 4.39
C VAL A 79 -4.39 7.59 4.40
N TYR A 80 -3.24 8.07 3.90
CA TYR A 80 -2.98 9.51 3.78
C TYR A 80 -4.02 10.21 2.90
N PHE A 81 -4.31 9.68 1.71
CA PHE A 81 -5.24 10.31 0.78
C PHE A 81 -6.71 10.17 1.18
N ILE A 82 -7.11 9.07 1.80
CA ILE A 82 -8.51 8.80 2.18
C ILE A 82 -8.86 9.42 3.53
N VAL A 83 -7.90 9.55 4.45
CA VAL A 83 -8.16 10.04 5.81
C VAL A 83 -7.52 11.41 6.02
N LEU A 84 -6.20 11.52 5.88
CA LEU A 84 -5.49 12.75 6.25
C LEU A 84 -5.78 13.92 5.31
N VAL A 85 -5.84 13.69 4.00
CA VAL A 85 -6.13 14.74 3.02
C VAL A 85 -7.52 15.36 3.21
N PRO A 86 -8.63 14.60 3.31
CA PRO A 86 -9.94 15.22 3.53
C PRO A 86 -10.00 15.93 4.89
N VAL A 87 -9.40 15.37 5.94
CA VAL A 87 -9.31 16.05 7.24
C VAL A 87 -8.55 17.36 7.13
N ALA A 88 -7.42 17.39 6.42
CA ALA A 88 -6.63 18.60 6.20
C ALA A 88 -7.38 19.64 5.34
N LEU A 89 -8.15 19.20 4.35
CA LEU A 89 -8.99 20.07 3.54
C LEU A 89 -10.13 20.68 4.36
N LEU A 90 -10.81 19.88 5.19
CA LEU A 90 -11.83 20.36 6.12
C LEU A 90 -11.24 21.37 7.11
N TYR A 91 -10.07 21.06 7.68
CA TYR A 91 -9.36 21.98 8.56
C TYR A 91 -8.99 23.28 7.84
N LYS A 92 -8.48 23.20 6.61
CA LYS A 92 -8.14 24.38 5.79
C LYS A 92 -9.37 25.21 5.40
N ALA A 93 -10.53 24.59 5.25
CA ALA A 93 -11.79 25.27 4.98
C ALA A 93 -12.37 25.93 6.24
N ALA A 94 -12.27 25.27 7.39
CA ALA A 94 -12.81 25.76 8.66
C ALA A 94 -11.92 26.83 9.31
N ASN A 95 -10.59 26.72 9.22
CA ASN A 95 -9.69 27.70 9.79
C ASN A 95 -9.45 28.85 8.82
N LYS A 96 -9.96 30.04 9.17
CA LYS A 96 -9.47 31.30 8.60
C LYS A 96 -7.98 31.44 8.92
N ASP A 97 -7.24 32.05 7.99
CA ASP A 97 -5.79 32.22 8.02
C ASP A 97 -5.31 33.01 9.25
N LYS A 98 -5.18 32.31 10.39
CA LYS A 98 -4.79 32.91 11.68
C LYS A 98 -3.38 33.48 11.66
N LEU A 99 -2.53 32.92 10.80
CA LEU A 99 -1.13 33.33 10.67
C LEU A 99 -0.94 34.43 9.62
N GLY A 100 -2.01 34.84 8.92
CA GLY A 100 -1.95 35.89 7.89
C GLY A 100 -0.98 35.56 6.75
N ILE A 101 -0.76 34.27 6.47
CA ILE A 101 0.25 33.80 5.51
C ILE A 101 -0.17 34.14 4.07
N ARG A 102 -1.48 34.17 3.79
CA ARG A 102 -2.01 34.67 2.54
C ARG A 102 -1.83 36.19 2.54
N LYS A 103 -0.95 36.67 1.65
CA LYS A 103 -0.72 38.09 1.37
C LYS A 103 -1.98 38.74 0.79
N SER A 104 -2.97 38.99 1.63
CA SER A 104 -4.17 39.74 1.26
C SER A 104 -3.95 41.25 1.36
N LYS A 105 -2.88 41.69 2.05
CA LYS A 105 -2.54 43.10 2.29
C LYS A 105 -1.11 43.40 1.87
N LYS A 106 -0.86 44.66 1.50
CA LYS A 106 0.44 45.20 1.07
C LYS A 106 1.49 45.20 2.18
N THR A 107 1.06 45.18 3.44
CA THR A 107 1.91 45.14 4.63
C THR A 107 1.41 44.07 5.60
N VAL A 108 2.34 43.47 6.35
CA VAL A 108 2.05 42.51 7.44
C VAL A 108 1.82 43.26 8.77
N TRP A 109 1.87 44.59 8.75
CA TRP A 109 1.75 45.42 9.94
C TRP A 109 0.32 45.37 10.49
N ILE A 110 0.19 45.10 11.79
CA ILE A 110 -1.08 45.07 12.51
C ILE A 110 -1.04 46.23 13.51
N GLU A 111 -1.91 47.22 13.35
CA GLU A 111 -2.07 48.29 14.33
C GLU A 111 -2.64 47.70 15.62
N ARG A 112 -1.82 47.71 16.68
CA ARG A 112 -2.26 47.35 18.03
C ARG A 112 -2.67 48.63 18.74
N ASN A 113 -3.97 48.93 18.72
CA ASN A 113 -4.58 50.01 19.52
C ASN A 113 -4.66 49.60 21.00
N HIS A 114 -3.52 49.23 21.59
CA HIS A 114 -3.42 48.84 22.98
C HIS A 114 -3.14 50.08 23.84
N THR A 115 -4.02 50.35 24.80
CA THR A 115 -3.76 51.34 25.86
C THR A 115 -2.91 50.71 26.94
N TYR A 116 -1.68 51.18 27.11
CA TYR A 116 -0.72 50.62 28.08
C TYR A 116 -1.29 50.66 29.50
N SER A 117 -1.15 49.54 30.19
CA SER A 117 -1.53 49.37 31.60
C SER A 117 -0.30 49.23 32.48
N MET A 118 -0.46 49.41 33.79
CA MET A 118 0.64 49.28 34.75
C MET A 118 1.32 47.90 34.69
N LYS A 119 0.56 46.84 34.34
CA LYS A 119 1.09 45.48 34.20
C LYS A 119 2.06 45.31 33.02
N ASP A 120 1.92 46.14 31.98
CA ASP A 120 2.80 46.08 30.80
C ASP A 120 4.18 46.69 31.09
N LEU A 121 4.29 47.45 32.18
CA LEU A 121 5.54 48.06 32.64
C LEU A 121 6.33 47.16 33.60
N GLU A 122 5.74 46.07 34.08
CA GLU A 122 6.42 45.11 34.96
C GLU A 122 7.44 44.25 34.19
N ASN A 123 7.23 44.03 32.88
CA ASN A 123 8.15 43.30 32.01
C ASN A 123 8.37 44.08 30.70
N LEU A 124 9.36 44.97 30.72
CA LEU A 124 9.74 45.85 29.59
C LEU A 124 10.60 45.16 28.50
N TRP A 125 10.93 43.87 28.67
CA TRP A 125 11.87 43.12 27.83
C TRP A 125 11.17 42.00 27.05
#